data_AF-A0A524HQH9-F1
#
_entry.id   AF-A0A524HQH9-F1
#
_cell.length_a   1.000
_cell.length_b   1.000
_cell.length_c   1.000
_cell.angle_alpha   90.00
_cell.angle_beta   90.00
_cell.angle_gamma   90.00
#
_symmetry.space_group_name_H-M   'P 1'
#
loop_
_entity.id
_entity.type
_entity.pdbx_description
1 polymer ?
#
loop_
_entity_poly.entity_id
_entity_poly.type
_entity_poly.pdbx_seq_one_letter_code
_entity_poly.pdbx_strand_id
1 'polypeptide(L)'
;MSRVSVFPRYGILTGAVLLLLSTAETAVQFSPAEIAERPYWEDFLRTAAIVGAVQLGEEEAVTTPWKLTLQKDGVVRHALWKNVSGSPLGIVDSWLYEIAAYDLDKLLGLGMVPPTVQKRFRGMAGSCQLWIEDSAVLKKRLQEGLSSKVLDKPQWLRQAYIQQLFDNLIGNEDRHQGNVLITPDERSFLIDHSRTFRTTKEFKEILPFSEAKFPGVGVMRELPRALV
;
A
#
# COMPACT_ATOMS: atom_id res chain seq x y z
N MET A 1 48.63 41.18 59.49
CA MET A 1 47.72 40.02 59.35
C MET A 1 46.51 40.47 58.57
N SER A 2 46.41 40.08 57.30
CA SER A 2 45.15 40.16 56.51
C SER A 2 45.42 39.57 55.12
N ARG A 3 45.19 38.26 54.98
CA ARG A 3 45.09 37.59 53.68
C ARG A 3 43.68 37.84 53.15
N VAL A 4 43.56 38.54 52.02
CA VAL A 4 42.31 38.68 51.26
C VAL A 4 42.22 37.48 50.31
N SER A 5 41.19 36.67 50.49
CA SER A 5 40.84 35.52 49.65
C SER A 5 40.18 35.98 48.35
N VAL A 6 40.74 35.54 47.22
CA VAL A 6 40.14 35.67 45.89
C VAL A 6 39.33 34.41 45.61
N PHE A 7 38.00 34.54 45.50
CA PHE A 7 37.14 33.47 44.98
C PHE A 7 37.13 33.51 43.45
N PRO A 8 37.22 32.36 42.74
CA PRO A 8 37.06 32.34 41.29
C PRO A 8 35.57 32.38 40.90
N ARG A 9 35.26 33.18 39.88
CA ARG A 9 33.95 33.22 39.22
C ARG A 9 33.77 31.94 38.40
N TYR A 10 32.77 31.14 38.72
CA TYR A 10 32.31 30.04 37.86
C TYR A 10 31.56 30.64 36.66
N GLY A 11 32.14 30.50 35.46
CA GLY A 11 31.46 30.79 34.21
C GLY A 11 30.41 29.73 33.93
N ILE A 12 29.16 30.13 33.74
CA ILE A 12 28.08 29.26 33.28
C ILE A 12 28.30 29.01 31.79
N LEU A 13 28.80 27.83 31.44
CA LEU A 13 28.77 27.31 30.07
C LEU A 13 27.35 26.85 29.77
N THR A 14 26.57 27.70 29.09
CA THR A 14 25.31 27.28 28.45
C THR A 14 25.65 26.41 27.25
N GLY A 15 25.78 25.10 27.46
CA GLY A 15 25.86 24.12 26.39
C GLY A 15 24.51 24.00 25.69
N ALA A 16 24.41 24.54 24.47
CA ALA A 16 23.29 24.25 23.59
C ALA A 16 23.42 22.80 23.09
N VAL A 17 22.63 21.90 23.69
CA VAL A 17 22.47 20.55 23.16
C VAL A 17 21.56 20.67 21.93
N LEU A 18 22.15 20.67 20.73
CA LEU A 18 21.40 20.39 19.51
C LEU A 18 20.97 18.92 19.56
N LEU A 19 19.73 18.69 19.99
CA LEU A 19 19.03 17.44 19.72
C LEU A 19 18.81 17.36 18.21
N LEU A 20 19.72 16.68 17.52
CA LEU A 20 19.43 16.08 16.23
C LEU A 20 18.33 15.05 16.46
N LEU A 21 17.08 15.49 16.35
CA LEU A 21 15.94 14.60 16.13
C LEU A 21 16.21 13.92 14.79
N SER A 22 16.83 12.75 14.82
CA SER A 22 16.70 11.84 13.70
C SER A 22 15.22 11.47 13.65
N THR A 23 14.48 12.16 12.80
CA THR A 23 13.25 11.60 12.25
C THR A 23 13.73 10.41 11.45
N ALA A 24 13.85 9.25 12.12
CA ALA A 24 13.72 7.99 11.43
C ALA A 24 12.32 8.08 10.81
N GLU A 25 12.27 8.57 9.56
CA GLU A 25 11.07 8.59 8.77
C GLU A 25 10.60 7.14 8.81
N THR A 26 9.54 6.90 9.59
CA THR A 26 8.83 5.64 9.50
C THR A 26 8.47 5.52 8.05
N ALA A 27 9.04 4.55 7.34
CA ALA A 27 8.69 4.29 5.95
C ALA A 27 7.20 3.89 5.93
N VAL A 28 6.37 4.92 5.76
CA VAL A 28 4.99 4.78 5.36
C VAL A 28 5.04 4.40 3.88
N GLN A 29 4.16 3.51 3.44
CA GLN A 29 4.18 3.01 2.07
C GLN A 29 4.08 4.16 1.05
N PHE A 30 3.19 5.11 1.29
CA PHE A 30 3.30 6.45 0.72
C PHE A 30 3.84 7.42 1.77
N SER A 31 4.89 8.15 1.42
CA SER A 31 5.37 9.28 2.20
C SER A 31 4.27 10.35 2.37
N PRO A 32 4.33 11.20 3.40
CA PRO A 32 3.37 12.30 3.57
C PRO A 32 3.25 13.20 2.34
N ALA A 33 4.34 13.40 1.60
CA ALA A 33 4.33 14.15 0.34
C ALA A 33 3.53 13.42 -0.75
N GLU A 34 3.77 12.12 -0.95
CA GLU A 34 3.00 11.30 -1.92
C GLU A 34 1.52 11.21 -1.52
N ILE A 35 1.21 11.14 -0.22
CA ILE A 35 -0.18 11.22 0.28
C ILE A 35 -0.81 12.57 -0.08
N ALA A 36 -0.09 13.68 0.07
CA ALA A 36 -0.58 15.02 -0.28
C ALA A 36 -0.85 15.18 -1.78
N GLU A 37 -0.17 14.42 -2.64
CA GLU A 37 -0.39 14.39 -4.09
C GLU A 37 -1.59 13.51 -4.53
N ARG A 38 -2.22 12.75 -3.62
CA ARG A 38 -3.34 11.86 -3.97
C ARG A 38 -4.45 12.55 -4.79
N PRO A 39 -4.95 13.75 -4.43
CA PRO A 39 -5.98 14.42 -5.23
C PRO A 39 -5.53 14.73 -6.66
N TYR A 40 -4.24 15.05 -6.85
CA TYR A 40 -3.66 15.25 -8.18
C TYR A 40 -3.67 13.93 -8.97
N TRP A 41 -3.24 12.82 -8.37
CA TRP A 41 -3.23 11.52 -9.04
C TRP A 41 -4.64 10.99 -9.34
N GLU A 42 -5.60 11.21 -8.45
CA GLU A 42 -7.02 10.88 -8.69
C GLU A 42 -7.57 11.67 -9.89
N ASP A 43 -7.31 12.98 -9.97
CA ASP A 43 -7.70 13.81 -11.11
C ASP A 43 -6.99 13.41 -12.40
N PHE A 44 -5.68 13.16 -12.33
CA PHE A 44 -4.88 12.69 -13.47
C PHE A 44 -5.46 11.39 -14.02
N LEU A 45 -5.72 10.38 -13.18
CA LEU A 45 -6.31 9.12 -13.63
C LEU A 45 -7.68 9.32 -14.29
N ARG A 46 -8.54 10.19 -13.73
CA ARG A 46 -9.87 10.47 -14.30
C ARG A 46 -9.76 11.14 -15.67
N THR A 47 -8.91 12.16 -15.79
CA THR A 47 -8.97 13.13 -16.89
C THR A 47 -7.88 12.97 -17.95
N ALA A 48 -6.75 12.31 -17.65
CA ALA A 48 -5.66 12.14 -18.60
C ALA A 48 -6.10 11.35 -19.84
N ALA A 49 -5.55 11.73 -21.00
CA ALA A 49 -5.80 11.06 -22.26
C ALA A 49 -5.12 9.68 -22.26
N ILE A 50 -5.79 8.68 -22.82
CA ILE A 50 -5.22 7.35 -23.03
C ILE A 50 -4.48 7.38 -24.36
N VAL A 51 -3.15 7.37 -24.33
CA VAL A 51 -2.28 7.46 -25.51
C VAL A 51 -1.66 6.11 -25.90
N GLY A 52 -1.78 5.10 -25.05
CA GLY A 52 -1.35 3.73 -25.29
C GLY A 52 -2.11 2.74 -24.44
N ALA A 53 -2.19 1.49 -24.89
CA ALA A 53 -2.82 0.40 -24.15
C ALA A 53 -2.25 -0.95 -24.57
N VAL A 54 -1.83 -1.75 -23.59
CA VAL A 54 -1.36 -3.14 -23.75
C VAL A 54 -2.22 -4.02 -22.87
N GLN A 55 -2.81 -5.08 -23.43
CA GLN A 55 -3.53 -6.06 -22.64
C GLN A 55 -2.52 -7.02 -22.00
N LEU A 56 -2.67 -7.28 -20.70
CA LEU A 56 -1.89 -8.29 -20.00
C LEU A 56 -2.53 -9.65 -20.26
N GLY A 57 -1.71 -10.65 -20.57
CA GLY A 57 -2.17 -12.01 -20.85
C GLY A 57 -2.59 -12.75 -19.57
N GLU A 58 -3.12 -13.96 -19.77
CA GLU A 58 -3.55 -14.83 -18.66
C GLU A 58 -2.38 -15.30 -17.79
N GLU A 59 -1.16 -15.37 -18.35
CA GLU A 59 0.05 -15.71 -17.60
C GLU A 59 0.41 -14.63 -16.57
N GLU A 60 0.10 -13.36 -16.87
CA GLU A 60 0.34 -12.25 -15.96
C GLU A 60 -0.84 -11.96 -15.03
N ALA A 61 -2.09 -12.11 -15.50
CA ALA A 61 -3.29 -11.86 -14.69
C ALA A 61 -4.55 -12.55 -15.25
N VAL A 62 -5.23 -13.30 -14.38
CA VAL A 62 -6.45 -14.07 -14.70
C VAL A 62 -7.57 -13.20 -15.29
N THR A 63 -7.68 -11.94 -14.87
CA THR A 63 -8.71 -11.01 -15.34
C THR A 63 -8.36 -10.30 -16.66
N THR A 64 -7.20 -10.60 -17.27
CA THR A 64 -6.67 -10.00 -18.50
C THR A 64 -6.81 -8.46 -18.56
N PRO A 65 -6.33 -7.74 -17.52
CA PRO A 65 -6.46 -6.29 -17.42
C PRO A 65 -5.66 -5.55 -18.50
N TRP A 66 -5.92 -4.26 -18.64
CA TRP A 66 -5.18 -3.40 -19.55
C TRP A 66 -4.16 -2.55 -18.79
N LYS A 67 -2.89 -2.57 -19.21
CA LYS A 67 -1.92 -1.53 -18.86
C LYS A 67 -2.10 -0.37 -19.83
N LEU A 68 -2.60 0.75 -19.32
CA LEU A 68 -2.79 1.99 -20.06
C LEU A 68 -1.55 2.88 -19.92
N THR A 69 -1.23 3.63 -20.98
CA THR A 69 -0.35 4.79 -20.94
C THR A 69 -1.21 6.05 -20.97
N LEU A 70 -1.13 6.84 -19.91
CA LEU A 70 -1.91 8.05 -19.71
C LEU A 70 -1.02 9.29 -19.86
N GLN A 71 -1.56 10.34 -20.48
CA GLN A 71 -0.86 11.61 -20.66
C GLN A 71 -1.76 12.81 -20.34
N LYS A 72 -1.24 13.75 -19.55
CA LYS A 72 -1.88 15.04 -19.24
C LYS A 72 -0.80 16.07 -18.91
N ASP A 73 -0.88 17.27 -19.51
CA ASP A 73 0.00 18.41 -19.20
C ASP A 73 1.51 18.07 -19.23
N GLY A 74 1.93 17.27 -20.21
CA GLY A 74 3.32 16.81 -20.36
C GLY A 74 3.74 15.67 -19.41
N VAL A 75 2.89 15.29 -18.46
CA VAL A 75 3.12 14.14 -17.57
C VAL A 75 2.61 12.87 -18.24
N VAL A 76 3.48 11.85 -18.29
CA VAL A 76 3.15 10.49 -18.77
C VAL A 76 3.29 9.51 -17.60
N ARG A 77 2.27 8.68 -17.40
CA ARG A 77 2.25 7.62 -16.37
C ARG A 77 1.46 6.40 -16.85
N HIS A 78 1.72 5.25 -16.24
CA HIS A 78 0.92 4.06 -16.47
C HIS A 78 -0.23 3.91 -15.47
N ALA A 79 -1.26 3.18 -15.88
CA ALA A 79 -2.34 2.76 -15.02
C ALA A 79 -2.80 1.35 -15.38
N LEU A 80 -3.29 0.60 -14.40
CA LEU A 80 -3.97 -0.67 -14.61
C LEU A 80 -5.47 -0.41 -14.73
N TRP A 81 -6.11 -0.89 -15.79
CA TRP A 81 -7.55 -0.78 -15.99
C TRP A 81 -8.22 -2.16 -16.02
N LYS A 82 -9.30 -2.30 -15.25
CA LYS A 82 -10.11 -3.53 -15.12
C LYS A 82 -11.59 -3.17 -15.21
N ASN A 83 -12.38 -4.00 -15.86
CA ASN A 83 -13.85 -3.93 -15.85
C ASN A 83 -14.50 -5.27 -15.50
N VAL A 84 -13.76 -6.16 -14.84
CA VAL A 84 -14.30 -7.45 -14.41
C VAL A 84 -15.55 -7.23 -13.56
N SER A 85 -16.62 -7.95 -13.90
CA SER A 85 -17.89 -7.91 -13.20
C SER A 85 -18.58 -9.24 -13.39
N GLY A 86 -18.98 -9.88 -12.30
CA GLY A 86 -19.75 -11.13 -12.35
C GLY A 86 -19.43 -12.05 -11.20
N SER A 87 -19.63 -13.34 -11.41
CA SER A 87 -19.30 -14.37 -10.40
C SER A 87 -18.65 -15.59 -11.07
N PRO A 88 -17.47 -15.42 -11.69
CA PRO A 88 -16.73 -16.55 -12.25
C PRO A 88 -16.48 -17.59 -11.14
N LEU A 89 -16.82 -18.85 -11.40
CA LEU A 89 -16.70 -19.96 -10.42
C LEU A 89 -17.52 -19.76 -9.12
N GLY A 90 -18.57 -18.94 -9.14
CA GLY A 90 -19.39 -18.63 -7.96
C GLY A 90 -18.76 -17.62 -7.00
N ILE A 91 -17.61 -17.05 -7.37
CA ILE A 91 -16.88 -16.05 -6.58
C ILE A 91 -17.14 -14.68 -7.21
N VAL A 92 -17.78 -13.77 -6.48
CA VAL A 92 -18.10 -12.42 -7.00
C VAL A 92 -16.82 -11.66 -7.34
N ASP A 93 -16.70 -11.18 -8.55
CA ASP A 93 -15.58 -10.38 -9.00
C ASP A 93 -16.10 -9.03 -9.49
N SER A 94 -15.55 -7.93 -8.99
CA SER A 94 -16.06 -6.59 -9.27
C SER A 94 -14.95 -5.54 -9.27
N TRP A 95 -14.80 -4.86 -10.40
CA TRP A 95 -13.93 -3.69 -10.51
C TRP A 95 -14.31 -2.55 -9.55
N LEU A 96 -15.57 -2.50 -9.09
CA LEU A 96 -15.99 -1.52 -8.07
C LEU A 96 -15.31 -1.76 -6.71
N TYR A 97 -14.97 -3.02 -6.41
CA TYR A 97 -14.29 -3.36 -5.15
C TYR A 97 -12.84 -2.87 -5.11
N GLU A 98 -12.19 -2.71 -6.27
CA GLU A 98 -10.88 -2.06 -6.36
C GLU A 98 -10.95 -0.60 -5.89
N ILE A 99 -12.01 0.12 -6.29
CA ILE A 99 -12.23 1.52 -5.89
C ILE A 99 -12.62 1.58 -4.41
N ALA A 100 -13.53 0.71 -3.96
CA ALA A 100 -13.95 0.68 -2.56
C ALA A 100 -12.79 0.35 -1.61
N ALA A 101 -11.87 -0.55 -2.00
CA ALA A 101 -10.67 -0.84 -1.23
C ALA A 101 -9.77 0.40 -1.12
N TYR A 102 -9.54 1.12 -2.23
CA TYR A 102 -8.76 2.37 -2.19
C TYR A 102 -9.42 3.44 -1.32
N ASP A 103 -10.73 3.64 -1.45
CA ASP A 103 -11.43 4.65 -0.65
C ASP A 103 -11.41 4.29 0.85
N LEU A 104 -11.53 3.01 1.21
CA LEU A 104 -11.40 2.59 2.61
C LEU A 104 -9.97 2.73 3.13
N ASP A 105 -8.95 2.36 2.35
CA ASP A 105 -7.53 2.61 2.69
C ASP A 105 -7.29 4.10 2.99
N LYS A 106 -7.83 4.97 2.14
CA LYS A 106 -7.73 6.42 2.27
C LYS A 106 -8.43 6.92 3.53
N LEU A 107 -9.64 6.44 3.82
CA LEU A 107 -10.39 6.82 5.03
C LEU A 107 -9.69 6.38 6.32
N LEU A 108 -9.03 5.23 6.30
CA LEU A 108 -8.27 4.68 7.43
C LEU A 108 -6.85 5.24 7.53
N GLY A 109 -6.39 5.98 6.52
CA GLY A 109 -5.04 6.56 6.48
C GLY A 109 -3.91 5.53 6.39
N LEU A 110 -4.17 4.33 5.85
CA LEU A 110 -3.18 3.23 5.87
C LEU A 110 -2.08 3.41 4.82
N GLY A 111 -2.41 3.97 3.66
CA GLY A 111 -1.41 4.28 2.65
C GLY A 111 -0.97 3.09 1.80
N MET A 112 -1.72 1.99 1.75
CA MET A 112 -1.28 0.73 1.15
C MET A 112 -1.81 0.50 -0.27
N VAL A 113 -2.95 1.09 -0.63
CA VAL A 113 -3.59 0.88 -1.94
C VAL A 113 -3.27 2.06 -2.87
N PRO A 114 -2.73 1.83 -4.09
CA PRO A 114 -2.49 2.90 -5.05
C PRO A 114 -3.78 3.65 -5.44
N PRO A 115 -3.70 4.96 -5.78
CA PRO A 115 -4.84 5.73 -6.25
C PRO A 115 -5.67 4.99 -7.29
N THR A 116 -6.96 4.79 -7.01
CA THR A 116 -7.86 4.00 -7.84
C THR A 116 -9.16 4.74 -8.06
N VAL A 117 -9.51 5.01 -9.31
CA VAL A 117 -10.70 5.77 -9.69
C VAL A 117 -11.50 5.04 -10.75
N GLN A 118 -12.75 5.45 -10.97
CA GLN A 118 -13.49 5.04 -12.15
C GLN A 118 -12.97 5.79 -13.39
N LYS A 119 -12.67 5.06 -14.47
CA LYS A 119 -12.34 5.62 -15.79
C LYS A 119 -13.04 4.84 -16.90
N ARG A 120 -13.51 5.53 -17.94
CA ARG A 120 -14.01 4.88 -19.16
C ARG A 120 -12.86 4.54 -20.11
N PHE A 121 -12.89 3.34 -20.67
CA PHE A 121 -11.99 2.89 -21.73
C PHE A 121 -12.78 2.00 -22.70
N ARG A 122 -12.64 2.26 -24.00
CA ARG A 122 -13.38 1.53 -25.07
C ARG A 122 -14.89 1.43 -24.82
N GLY A 123 -15.50 2.53 -24.39
CA GLY A 123 -16.94 2.63 -24.11
C GLY A 123 -17.40 2.05 -22.77
N MET A 124 -16.57 1.26 -22.09
CA MET A 124 -16.91 0.59 -20.83
C MET A 124 -16.38 1.37 -19.62
N ALA A 125 -17.09 1.31 -18.50
CA ALA A 125 -16.58 1.77 -17.21
C ALA A 125 -15.73 0.67 -16.56
N GLY A 126 -14.72 1.08 -15.81
CA GLY A 126 -13.85 0.19 -15.07
C GLY A 126 -13.08 0.94 -14.00
N SER A 127 -12.39 0.20 -13.13
CA SER A 127 -11.39 0.77 -12.22
C SER A 127 -10.12 1.09 -13.00
N CYS A 128 -9.49 2.19 -12.64
CA CYS A 128 -8.23 2.66 -13.18
C CYS A 128 -7.33 2.99 -12.00
N GLN A 129 -6.33 2.14 -11.76
CA GLN A 129 -5.40 2.21 -10.64
C GLN A 129 -4.06 2.73 -11.12
N LEU A 130 -3.47 3.69 -10.40
CA LEU A 130 -2.13 4.20 -10.68
C LEU A 130 -1.12 3.05 -10.65
N TRP A 131 -0.29 2.97 -11.69
CA TRP A 131 0.80 2.01 -11.73
C TRP A 131 1.94 2.48 -10.83
N ILE A 132 2.39 1.64 -9.90
CA ILE A 132 3.61 1.90 -9.13
C ILE A 132 4.81 1.55 -10.00
N GLU A 133 5.45 2.57 -10.55
CA GLU A 133 6.64 2.42 -11.40
C GLU A 133 7.79 1.79 -10.60
N ASP A 134 8.70 1.11 -11.32
CA ASP A 134 9.87 0.42 -10.76
C ASP A 134 9.57 -0.61 -9.66
N SER A 135 8.33 -1.11 -9.58
CA SER A 135 7.92 -2.16 -8.66
C SER A 135 7.87 -3.54 -9.31
N ALA A 136 7.90 -4.58 -8.47
CA ALA A 136 7.67 -5.97 -8.88
C ALA A 136 6.79 -6.66 -7.85
N VAL A 137 6.03 -7.68 -8.26
CA VAL A 137 5.27 -8.52 -7.32
C VAL A 137 6.23 -9.26 -6.38
N LEU A 138 5.87 -9.38 -5.11
CA LEU A 138 6.67 -10.00 -4.06
C LEU A 138 7.07 -11.43 -4.44
N LYS A 139 6.16 -12.19 -5.08
CA LYS A 139 6.44 -13.53 -5.61
C LYS A 139 7.70 -13.56 -6.48
N LYS A 140 7.83 -12.62 -7.41
CA LYS A 140 8.99 -12.51 -8.31
C LYS A 140 10.25 -12.16 -7.53
N ARG A 141 10.17 -11.20 -6.61
CA ARG A 141 11.33 -10.78 -5.81
C ARG A 141 11.84 -11.88 -4.90
N LEU A 142 10.96 -12.71 -4.34
CA LEU A 142 11.37 -13.90 -3.59
C LEU A 142 12.09 -14.93 -4.47
N GLN A 143 11.61 -15.14 -5.70
CA GLN A 143 12.28 -16.00 -6.69
C GLN A 143 13.65 -15.45 -7.10
N GLU A 144 13.80 -14.12 -7.14
CA GLU A 144 15.06 -13.41 -7.40
C GLU A 144 15.97 -13.30 -6.16
N GLY A 145 15.61 -13.94 -5.05
CA GLY A 145 16.46 -14.01 -3.85
C GLY A 145 16.36 -12.80 -2.93
N LEU A 146 15.22 -12.12 -2.88
CA LEU A 146 14.95 -11.11 -1.84
C LEU A 146 15.33 -11.67 -0.46
N SER A 147 16.24 -10.97 0.22
CA SER A 147 16.81 -11.45 1.47
C SER A 147 15.73 -11.58 2.54
N SER A 148 15.73 -12.69 3.29
CA SER A 148 14.90 -12.85 4.48
C SER A 148 15.10 -11.69 5.47
N LYS A 149 16.30 -11.11 5.54
CA LYS A 149 16.60 -9.93 6.35
C LYS A 149 15.71 -8.72 6.04
N VAL A 150 15.20 -8.58 4.82
CA VAL A 150 14.24 -7.53 4.46
C VAL A 150 12.89 -7.82 5.09
N LEU A 151 12.43 -9.07 4.97
CA LEU A 151 11.14 -9.51 5.50
C LEU A 151 11.12 -9.50 7.04
N ASP A 152 12.28 -9.72 7.66
CA ASP A 152 12.47 -9.73 9.10
C ASP A 152 12.61 -8.31 9.70
N LYS A 153 12.68 -7.25 8.86
CA LYS A 153 12.73 -5.87 9.37
C LYS A 153 11.45 -5.58 10.16
N PRO A 154 11.55 -4.98 11.37
CA PRO A 154 10.37 -4.64 12.17
C PRO A 154 9.33 -3.82 11.40
N GLN A 155 9.79 -2.90 10.53
CA GLN A 155 8.94 -2.11 9.64
C GLN A 155 8.17 -3.01 8.67
N TRP A 156 8.83 -3.95 8.00
CA TRP A 156 8.16 -4.83 7.04
C TRP A 156 7.13 -5.74 7.73
N LEU A 157 7.49 -6.32 8.87
CA LEU A 157 6.56 -7.11 9.70
C LEU A 157 5.35 -6.30 10.13
N ARG A 158 5.56 -5.04 10.54
CA ARG A 158 4.48 -4.12 10.87
C ARG A 158 3.54 -3.93 9.68
N GLN A 159 4.08 -3.69 8.49
CA GLN A 159 3.27 -3.49 7.28
C GLN A 159 2.49 -4.74 6.90
N ALA A 160 3.08 -5.93 7.05
CA ALA A 160 2.39 -7.20 6.84
C ALA A 160 1.21 -7.39 7.82
N TYR A 161 1.33 -6.91 9.06
CA TYR A 161 0.20 -6.93 10.02
C TYR A 161 -0.89 -5.91 9.67
N ILE A 162 -0.54 -4.71 9.22
CA ILE A 162 -1.52 -3.73 8.74
C ILE A 162 -2.26 -4.25 7.51
N GLN A 163 -1.55 -4.93 6.60
CA GLN A 163 -2.16 -5.63 5.46
C GLN A 163 -3.20 -6.65 5.94
N GLN A 164 -2.86 -7.51 6.91
CA GLN A 164 -3.81 -8.50 7.42
C GLN A 164 -5.04 -7.86 8.07
N LEU A 165 -4.84 -6.78 8.84
CA LEU A 165 -5.96 -6.00 9.39
C LEU A 165 -6.86 -5.48 8.26
N PHE A 166 -6.28 -4.89 7.22
CA PHE A 166 -7.03 -4.34 6.10
C PHE A 166 -7.77 -5.43 5.31
N ASP A 167 -7.09 -6.52 4.98
CA ASP A 167 -7.69 -7.68 4.30
C ASP A 167 -8.81 -8.29 5.16
N ASN A 168 -8.67 -8.30 6.48
CA ASN A 168 -9.74 -8.71 7.40
C ASN A 168 -10.96 -7.78 7.34
N LEU A 169 -10.74 -6.46 7.31
CA LEU A 169 -11.83 -5.47 7.23
C LEU A 169 -12.61 -5.52 5.92
N ILE A 170 -11.93 -5.80 4.81
CA ILE A 170 -12.57 -5.90 3.48
C ILE A 170 -12.97 -7.34 3.13
N GLY A 171 -12.74 -8.32 4.00
CA GLY A 171 -13.05 -9.73 3.71
C GLY A 171 -12.27 -10.28 2.52
N ASN A 172 -10.97 -9.98 2.41
CA ASN A 172 -10.08 -10.49 1.38
C ASN A 172 -9.38 -11.78 1.83
N GLU A 173 -9.81 -12.92 1.32
CA GLU A 173 -9.13 -14.21 1.53
C GLU A 173 -8.22 -14.62 0.38
N ASP A 174 -8.24 -13.89 -0.74
CA ASP A 174 -7.48 -14.21 -1.96
C ASP A 174 -6.11 -13.51 -1.99
N ARG A 175 -5.67 -12.93 -0.86
CA ARG A 175 -4.37 -12.25 -0.78
C ARG A 175 -3.23 -13.25 -0.90
N HIS A 176 -2.40 -13.09 -1.93
CA HIS A 176 -1.15 -13.83 -2.08
C HIS A 176 0.03 -12.92 -2.52
N GLN A 177 1.25 -13.46 -2.55
CA GLN A 177 2.48 -12.73 -2.90
C GLN A 177 2.47 -12.12 -4.32
N GLY A 178 1.49 -12.49 -5.15
CA GLY A 178 1.29 -11.92 -6.48
C GLY A 178 0.52 -10.60 -6.45
N ASN A 179 -0.18 -10.30 -5.34
CA ASN A 179 -0.96 -9.07 -5.19
C ASN A 179 -0.28 -8.06 -4.24
N VAL A 180 1.00 -8.27 -3.93
CA VAL A 180 1.82 -7.36 -3.14
C VAL A 180 2.94 -6.88 -4.04
N LEU A 181 2.93 -5.60 -4.40
CA LEU A 181 4.04 -4.96 -5.09
C LEU A 181 5.11 -4.61 -4.06
N ILE A 182 6.39 -4.67 -4.45
CA ILE A 182 7.51 -4.16 -3.69
C ILE A 182 8.41 -3.30 -4.59
N THR A 183 8.76 -2.12 -4.10
CA THR A 183 9.63 -1.15 -4.78
C THR A 183 11.11 -1.41 -4.44
N PRO A 184 12.07 -0.74 -5.11
CA PRO A 184 13.50 -0.93 -4.82
C PRO A 184 13.89 -0.47 -3.41
N ASP A 185 13.17 0.51 -2.88
CA ASP A 185 13.29 1.04 -1.51
C ASP A 185 12.46 0.24 -0.48
N GLU A 186 12.05 -0.99 -0.83
CA GLU A 186 11.40 -1.96 0.08
C GLU A 186 10.07 -1.48 0.69
N ARG A 187 9.32 -0.63 -0.03
CA ARG A 187 7.92 -0.32 0.29
C ARG A 187 7.01 -1.35 -0.38
N SER A 188 5.90 -1.70 0.25
CA SER A 188 4.87 -2.57 -0.29
C SER A 188 3.54 -1.89 -0.56
N PHE A 189 2.93 -2.26 -1.68
CA PHE A 189 1.61 -1.79 -2.09
C PHE A 189 0.69 -2.97 -2.39
N LEU A 190 -0.57 -2.83 -2.01
CA LEU A 190 -1.59 -3.86 -2.20
C LEU A 190 -2.37 -3.57 -3.48
N ILE A 191 -2.51 -4.59 -4.31
CA ILE A 191 -3.28 -4.54 -5.56
C ILE A 191 -4.30 -5.69 -5.58
N ASP A 192 -5.18 -5.71 -6.59
CA ASP A 192 -6.10 -6.82 -6.86
C ASP A 192 -7.12 -7.12 -5.75
N HIS A 193 -8.01 -6.16 -5.49
CA HIS A 193 -9.09 -6.25 -4.50
C HIS A 193 -10.46 -6.57 -5.12
N SER A 194 -10.44 -7.03 -6.36
CA SER A 194 -11.63 -7.35 -7.16
C SER A 194 -12.52 -8.43 -6.52
N ARG A 195 -11.94 -9.25 -5.62
CA ARG A 195 -12.58 -10.33 -4.86
C ARG A 195 -12.76 -10.06 -3.37
N THR A 196 -13.11 -8.83 -3.02
CA THR A 196 -13.32 -8.41 -1.62
C THR A 196 -14.80 -8.08 -1.33
N PHE A 197 -15.08 -7.48 -0.16
CA PHE A 197 -16.40 -7.07 0.34
C PHE A 197 -17.45 -8.17 0.33
N ARG A 198 -17.04 -9.37 0.74
CA ARG A 198 -17.87 -10.56 0.83
C ARG A 198 -18.87 -10.44 1.99
N THR A 199 -20.10 -10.88 1.75
CA THR A 199 -21.20 -10.73 2.72
C THR A 199 -21.81 -12.06 3.18
N THR A 200 -21.21 -13.20 2.80
CA THR A 200 -21.68 -14.51 3.25
C THR A 200 -21.50 -14.64 4.77
N LYS A 201 -22.16 -15.64 5.37
CA LYS A 201 -22.08 -15.89 6.81
C LYS A 201 -20.63 -16.07 7.29
N GLU A 202 -19.83 -16.78 6.51
CA GLU A 202 -18.42 -17.02 6.83
C GLU A 202 -17.63 -15.74 7.04
N PHE A 203 -17.71 -14.78 6.11
CA PHE A 203 -16.97 -13.50 6.22
C PHE A 203 -17.50 -12.55 7.30
N LYS A 204 -18.66 -12.87 7.91
CA LYS A 204 -19.19 -12.14 9.07
C LYS A 204 -18.78 -12.77 10.40
N GLU A 205 -18.41 -14.04 10.40
CA GLU A 205 -18.12 -14.80 11.62
C GLU A 205 -16.64 -15.17 11.75
N ILE A 206 -15.90 -15.21 10.64
CA ILE A 206 -14.52 -15.65 10.57
C ILE A 206 -13.69 -14.60 9.80
N LEU A 207 -12.61 -14.16 10.43
CA LEU A 207 -11.62 -13.30 9.79
C LEU A 207 -10.80 -14.09 8.76
N PRO A 208 -10.58 -13.55 7.54
CA PRO A 208 -9.67 -14.12 6.56
C PRO A 208 -8.31 -14.53 7.16
N PHE A 209 -7.67 -13.64 7.89
CA PHE A 209 -6.46 -13.87 8.67
C PHE A 209 -6.83 -14.07 10.15
N SER A 210 -6.92 -15.34 10.54
CA SER A 210 -7.16 -15.80 11.93
C SER A 210 -6.29 -17.02 12.23
N GLU A 211 -6.04 -17.32 13.51
CA GLU A 211 -5.30 -18.52 13.92
C GLU A 211 -5.95 -19.82 13.41
N ALA A 212 -7.28 -19.82 13.24
CA ALA A 212 -8.01 -20.96 12.70
C ALA A 212 -7.68 -21.23 11.22
N LYS A 213 -7.51 -20.17 10.40
CA LYS A 213 -7.15 -20.28 8.98
C LYS A 213 -5.64 -20.36 8.75
N PHE A 214 -4.84 -19.73 9.62
CA PHE A 214 -3.39 -19.63 9.53
C PHE A 214 -2.72 -19.99 10.87
N PRO A 215 -2.58 -21.28 11.21
CA PRO A 215 -2.03 -21.67 12.51
C PRO A 215 -0.53 -21.34 12.63
N GLY A 216 -0.12 -20.74 13.75
CA GLY A 216 1.29 -20.58 14.13
C GLY A 216 1.93 -19.23 13.82
N VAL A 217 2.91 -19.21 12.91
CA VAL A 217 3.70 -18.02 12.54
C VAL A 217 3.13 -17.48 11.24
N GLY A 218 2.43 -16.34 11.28
CA GLY A 218 1.82 -15.77 10.08
C GLY A 218 0.59 -14.91 10.35
N VAL A 219 -0.07 -15.08 11.49
CA VAL A 219 -1.18 -14.21 11.92
C VAL A 219 -0.66 -13.01 12.67
N MET A 220 -1.26 -11.85 12.43
CA MET A 220 -1.07 -10.64 13.21
C MET A 220 -1.26 -10.93 14.69
N ARG A 221 -0.17 -10.87 15.46
CA ARG A 221 -0.20 -11.10 16.92
C ARG A 221 -0.54 -9.86 17.72
N GLU A 222 -0.18 -8.69 17.18
CA GLU A 222 -0.38 -7.40 17.83
C GLU A 222 -0.80 -6.37 16.78
N LEU A 223 -1.80 -5.55 17.13
CA LEU A 223 -2.09 -4.35 16.34
C LEU A 223 -0.93 -3.36 16.49
N PRO A 224 -0.38 -2.82 15.40
CA PRO A 224 0.66 -1.82 15.51
C PRO A 224 0.16 -0.61 16.32
N ARG A 225 0.86 -0.26 17.40
CA ARG A 225 0.42 0.78 18.36
C ARG A 225 0.09 2.14 17.75
N ALA A 226 0.62 2.46 16.57
CA ALA A 226 0.37 3.72 15.86
C ALA A 226 -0.73 3.65 14.79
N LEU A 227 -1.64 2.67 14.90
CA LEU A 227 -2.97 2.70 14.25
C LEU A 227 -4.03 3.35 15.17
N VAL A 228 -3.65 3.72 16.40
CA VAL A 228 -4.45 4.41 17.42
C VAL A 228 -3.78 5.74 17.75
#